data_AF-A0AAQ3MXI7-F1
#
_entry.id   AF-A0AAQ3MXI7-F1
#
_cell.length_a   1.000
_cell.length_b   1.000
_cell.length_c   1.000
_cell.angle_alpha   90.00
_cell.angle_beta   90.00
_cell.angle_gamma   90.00
#
_symmetry.space_group_name_H-M   'P 1'
#
loop_
_entity.id
_entity.type
_entity.pdbx_description
1 polymer ?
#
loop_
_entity_poly.entity_id
_entity_poly.type
_entity_poly.pdbx_seq_one_letter_code
_entity_poly.pdbx_strand_id
1 'polypeptide(L)'
;MASSQYKESQHLGLRGGIQNDKLAFEKIIIMQQEEIKMESLRLSMDGLVQLQKQLVDYTASLFHEGFLDEQFNQLQQLQDESNPDFVVEVVTLFFEDAERLLNELSKTLGQPSIDFKKLDAHVHQLKGSSSSWCLYKYLKFDEVIKNAALEHREFTESAFPSETLARNKTLKVTHEYSLVKSKLETLLRMEQQILAAGG
;
A
#
# COMPACT_ATOMS: atom_id res chain seq x y z
N MET A 1 -23.71 83.93 20.57
CA MET A 1 -22.63 83.01 20.99
C MET A 1 -23.04 81.54 21.10
N ALA A 2 -24.34 81.16 21.03
CA ALA A 2 -24.78 79.76 21.22
C ALA A 2 -24.76 78.85 19.97
N SER A 3 -24.49 79.37 18.76
CA SER A 3 -24.61 78.58 17.52
C SER A 3 -23.33 77.81 17.13
N SER A 4 -22.18 78.13 17.74
CA SER A 4 -20.90 77.50 17.41
C SER A 4 -20.64 76.20 18.18
N GLN A 5 -21.13 76.08 19.42
CA GLN A 5 -20.92 74.90 20.26
C GLN A 5 -21.79 73.69 19.89
N TYR A 6 -22.89 73.91 19.17
CA TYR A 6 -23.80 72.83 18.74
C TYR A 6 -23.29 72.07 17.51
N LYS A 7 -22.42 72.67 16.68
CA LYS A 7 -21.82 71.98 15.52
C LYS A 7 -20.59 71.14 15.87
N GLU A 8 -19.87 71.49 16.93
CA GLU A 8 -18.67 70.74 17.38
C GLU A 8 -19.03 69.45 18.13
N SER A 9 -20.19 69.43 18.79
CA SER A 9 -20.64 68.26 19.57
C SER A 9 -21.14 67.09 18.71
N GLN A 10 -21.52 67.33 17.44
CA GLN A 10 -21.94 66.26 16.52
C GLN A 10 -20.77 65.60 15.77
N HIS A 11 -19.61 66.25 15.69
CA HIS A 11 -18.47 65.71 14.94
C HIS A 11 -17.58 64.77 15.78
N LEU A 12 -17.63 64.88 17.11
CA LEU A 12 -16.84 64.05 18.05
C LEU A 12 -17.51 62.73 18.43
N GLY A 13 -18.86 62.64 18.37
CA GLY A 13 -19.60 61.40 18.66
C GLY A 13 -19.57 60.37 17.52
N LEU A 14 -19.43 60.81 16.26
CA LEU A 14 -19.44 59.93 15.09
C LEU A 14 -18.10 59.20 14.89
N ARG A 15 -16.98 59.81 15.29
CA ARG A 15 -15.64 59.24 15.06
C ARG A 15 -15.31 58.08 16.00
N GLY A 16 -15.84 58.08 17.24
CA GLY A 16 -15.68 57.00 18.20
C GLY A 16 -16.58 55.78 17.92
N GLY A 17 -17.80 56.00 17.41
CA GLY A 17 -18.71 54.93 16.99
C GLY A 17 -18.20 54.16 15.77
N ILE A 18 -17.73 54.87 14.73
CA ILE A 18 -17.20 54.25 13.50
C ILE A 18 -15.93 53.42 13.77
N GLN A 19 -15.06 53.86 14.69
CA GLN A 19 -13.85 53.12 15.06
C GLN A 19 -14.18 51.83 15.84
N ASN A 20 -15.17 51.88 16.74
CA ASN A 20 -15.66 50.71 17.48
C ASN A 20 -16.37 49.71 16.57
N ASP A 21 -17.16 50.18 15.60
CA ASP A 21 -17.81 49.34 14.61
C ASP A 21 -16.76 48.67 13.72
N LYS A 22 -15.73 49.40 13.26
CA LYS A 22 -14.62 48.84 12.48
C LYS A 22 -13.87 47.75 13.25
N LEU A 23 -13.60 47.97 14.54
CA LEU A 23 -12.96 46.98 15.40
C LEU A 23 -13.86 45.75 15.64
N ALA A 24 -15.18 45.95 15.75
CA ALA A 24 -16.15 44.87 15.86
C ALA A 24 -16.21 44.03 14.58
N PHE A 25 -16.21 44.66 13.41
CA PHE A 25 -16.13 43.98 12.11
C PHE A 25 -14.83 43.19 11.96
N GLU A 26 -13.69 43.77 12.34
CA GLU A 26 -12.39 43.10 12.29
C GLU A 26 -12.33 41.87 13.20
N LYS A 27 -12.89 41.96 14.41
CA LYS A 27 -13.04 40.81 15.31
C LYS A 27 -13.96 39.73 14.74
N ILE A 28 -15.06 40.10 14.10
CA ILE A 28 -15.97 39.14 13.45
C ILE A 28 -15.26 38.40 12.32
N ILE A 29 -14.48 39.09 11.49
CA ILE A 29 -13.70 38.45 10.42
C ILE A 29 -12.66 37.48 10.98
N ILE A 30 -11.93 37.86 12.04
CA ILE A 30 -10.95 36.99 12.68
C ILE A 30 -11.61 35.73 13.26
N MET A 31 -12.73 35.88 13.96
CA MET A 31 -13.48 34.74 14.52
C MET A 31 -13.99 33.80 13.42
N GLN A 32 -14.50 34.33 12.31
CA GLN A 32 -14.92 33.52 11.16
C GLN A 32 -13.75 32.79 10.51
N GLN A 33 -12.58 33.43 10.41
CA GLN A 33 -11.36 32.79 9.90
C GLN A 33 -10.87 31.65 10.82
N GLU A 34 -10.93 31.83 12.15
CA GLU A 34 -10.59 30.78 13.10
C GLU A 34 -11.60 29.62 13.07
N GLU A 35 -12.90 29.90 12.93
CA GLU A 35 -13.94 28.89 12.80
C GLU A 35 -13.76 28.05 11.53
N ILE A 36 -13.52 28.70 10.38
CA ILE A 36 -13.21 28.02 9.11
C ILE A 36 -11.93 27.17 9.24
N LYS A 37 -10.91 27.69 9.93
CA LYS A 37 -9.66 26.95 10.15
C LYS A 37 -9.87 25.74 11.05
N MET A 38 -10.67 25.86 12.11
CA MET A 38 -10.99 24.75 13.02
C MET A 38 -11.84 23.69 12.33
N GLU A 39 -12.81 24.09 11.50
CA GLU A 39 -13.61 23.14 10.72
C GLU A 39 -12.76 22.42 9.68
N SER A 40 -11.85 23.14 9.00
CA SER A 40 -10.88 22.52 8.09
C SER A 40 -9.96 21.52 8.80
N LEU A 41 -9.53 21.82 10.03
CA LEU A 41 -8.72 20.90 10.84
C LEU A 41 -9.50 19.67 11.28
N ARG A 42 -10.77 19.84 11.66
CA ARG A 42 -11.66 18.71 12.01
C ARG A 42 -11.90 17.78 10.83
N LEU A 43 -12.25 18.33 9.67
CA LEU A 43 -12.43 17.55 8.43
C LEU A 43 -11.16 16.77 8.06
N SER A 44 -9.97 17.38 8.25
CA SER A 44 -8.69 16.70 8.04
C SER A 44 -8.45 15.56 9.03
N MET A 45 -8.80 15.76 10.31
CA MET A 45 -8.66 14.75 11.36
C MET A 45 -9.62 13.58 11.14
N ASP A 46 -10.88 13.86 10.80
CA ASP A 46 -11.89 12.84 10.48
C ASP A 46 -11.47 12.01 9.26
N GLY A 47 -10.89 12.65 8.25
CA GLY A 47 -10.30 11.97 7.09
C GLY A 47 -9.14 11.05 7.46
N LEU A 48 -8.23 11.48 8.34
CA LEU A 48 -7.11 10.66 8.83
C LEU A 48 -7.61 9.43 9.61
N VAL A 49 -8.57 9.64 10.52
CA VAL A 49 -9.18 8.54 11.30
C VAL A 49 -9.86 7.53 10.38
N GLN A 50 -10.52 7.99 9.32
CA GLN A 50 -11.13 7.10 8.33
C GLN A 50 -10.09 6.29 7.56
N LEU A 51 -8.99 6.91 7.13
CA LEU A 51 -7.88 6.22 6.44
C LEU A 51 -7.21 5.18 7.34
N GLN A 52 -6.94 5.53 8.60
CA GLN A 52 -6.39 4.58 9.59
C GLN A 52 -7.30 3.39 9.79
N LYS A 53 -8.62 3.62 9.92
CA LYS A 53 -9.60 2.53 10.01
C LYS A 53 -9.58 1.63 8.77
N GLN A 54 -9.54 2.23 7.58
CA GLN A 54 -9.44 1.46 6.33
C GLN A 54 -8.17 0.62 6.26
N LEU A 55 -7.03 1.14 6.73
CA LEU A 55 -5.77 0.41 6.78
C LEU A 55 -5.90 -0.81 7.71
N VAL A 56 -6.47 -0.63 8.90
CA VAL A 56 -6.69 -1.72 9.86
C VAL A 56 -7.61 -2.79 9.27
N ASP A 57 -8.75 -2.40 8.71
CA ASP A 57 -9.72 -3.31 8.11
C ASP A 57 -9.11 -4.08 6.92
N TYR A 58 -8.32 -3.40 6.08
CA TYR A 58 -7.64 -4.01 4.94
C TYR A 58 -6.54 -4.99 5.38
N THR A 59 -5.71 -4.59 6.34
CA THR A 59 -4.66 -5.47 6.90
C THR A 59 -5.28 -6.74 7.48
N ALA A 60 -6.37 -6.61 8.25
CA ALA A 60 -7.10 -7.75 8.79
C ALA A 60 -7.66 -8.67 7.67
N SER A 61 -8.14 -8.09 6.56
CA SER A 61 -8.58 -8.88 5.41
C SER A 61 -7.43 -9.69 4.81
N LEU A 62 -6.24 -9.09 4.67
CA LEU A 62 -5.07 -9.78 4.14
C LEU A 62 -4.64 -10.96 5.03
N PHE A 63 -4.68 -10.80 6.36
CA PHE A 63 -4.45 -11.91 7.29
C PHE A 63 -5.52 -13.01 7.18
N HIS A 64 -6.79 -12.62 7.04
CA HIS A 64 -7.90 -13.57 6.94
C HIS A 64 -7.86 -14.38 5.64
N GLU A 65 -7.61 -13.71 4.52
CA GLU A 65 -7.41 -14.34 3.22
C GLU A 65 -6.16 -15.24 3.27
N GLY A 66 -5.13 -14.83 4.04
CA GLY A 66 -3.89 -15.54 4.32
C GLY A 66 -2.66 -14.93 3.66
N PHE A 67 -2.82 -13.77 3.00
CA PHE A 67 -1.77 -13.01 2.29
C PHE A 67 -0.68 -12.49 3.23
N LEU A 68 -1.05 -12.29 4.50
CA LEU A 68 -0.14 -11.99 5.59
C LEU A 68 -0.19 -13.12 6.62
N ASP A 69 0.94 -13.34 7.30
CA ASP A 69 1.09 -14.28 8.40
C ASP A 69 1.96 -13.68 9.50
N GLU A 70 2.27 -14.48 10.52
CA GLU A 70 3.02 -14.03 11.68
C GLU A 70 4.42 -13.49 11.34
N GLN A 71 5.03 -13.92 10.23
CA GLN A 71 6.33 -13.36 9.80
C GLN A 71 6.20 -11.90 9.38
N PHE A 72 5.05 -11.49 8.82
CA PHE A 72 4.81 -10.08 8.53
C PHE A 72 4.72 -9.25 9.82
N ASN A 73 4.09 -9.77 10.87
CA ASN A 73 4.07 -9.10 12.19
C ASN A 73 5.50 -8.93 12.74
N GLN A 74 6.35 -9.95 12.60
CA GLN A 74 7.75 -9.88 13.01
C GLN A 74 8.53 -8.85 12.20
N LEU A 75 8.27 -8.75 10.90
CA LEU A 75 8.86 -7.73 10.04
C LEU A 75 8.49 -6.32 10.50
N GLN A 76 7.20 -6.09 10.81
CA GLN A 76 6.74 -4.79 11.33
C GLN A 76 7.37 -4.43 12.67
N GLN A 77 7.65 -5.41 13.55
CA GLN A 77 8.32 -5.18 14.84
C GLN A 77 9.79 -4.75 14.71
N LEU A 78 10.43 -5.03 13.57
CA LEU A 78 11.80 -4.62 13.28
C LEU A 78 11.89 -3.20 12.71
N GLN A 79 10.76 -2.61 12.32
CA GLN A 79 10.68 -1.21 11.90
C GLN A 79 10.67 -0.31 13.14
N ASP A 80 11.51 0.73 13.12
CA ASP A 80 11.60 1.72 14.20
C ASP A 80 11.84 3.13 13.64
N GLU A 81 11.95 4.13 14.52
CA GLU A 81 12.19 5.52 14.13
C GLU A 81 13.54 5.73 13.41
N SER A 82 14.51 4.83 13.61
CA SER A 82 15.82 4.88 12.94
C SER A 82 15.81 4.22 11.57
N ASN A 83 14.86 3.32 11.31
CA ASN A 83 14.64 2.68 10.02
C ASN A 83 13.13 2.57 9.68
N PRO A 84 12.46 3.70 9.37
CA PRO A 84 11.03 3.72 9.11
C PRO A 84 10.62 3.01 7.82
N ASP A 85 11.56 2.82 6.89
CA ASP A 85 11.30 2.20 5.58
C ASP A 85 11.62 0.70 5.55
N PHE A 86 12.03 0.09 6.68
CA PHE A 86 12.46 -1.31 6.74
C PHE A 86 11.48 -2.29 6.07
N VAL A 87 10.19 -2.21 6.41
CA VAL A 87 9.18 -3.10 5.84
C VAL A 87 9.07 -2.89 4.33
N VAL A 88 9.08 -1.65 3.87
CA VAL A 88 8.99 -1.29 2.45
C VAL A 88 10.20 -1.84 1.70
N GLU A 89 11.41 -1.66 2.21
CA GLU A 89 12.65 -2.16 1.60
C GLU A 89 12.62 -3.68 1.47
N VAL A 90 12.25 -4.38 2.54
CA VAL A 90 12.25 -5.84 2.57
C VAL A 90 11.17 -6.40 1.64
N VAL A 91 9.96 -5.81 1.60
CA VAL A 91 8.91 -6.16 0.63
C VAL A 91 9.35 -5.88 -0.81
N THR A 92 10.05 -4.77 -1.05
CA THR A 92 10.54 -4.39 -2.38
C THR A 92 11.57 -5.40 -2.89
N LEU A 93 12.57 -5.74 -2.06
CA LEU A 93 13.57 -6.75 -2.39
C LEU A 93 12.94 -8.11 -2.71
N PHE A 94 11.90 -8.49 -1.96
CA PHE A 94 11.15 -9.70 -2.24
C PHE A 94 10.52 -9.68 -3.64
N PHE A 95 9.87 -8.58 -4.03
CA PHE A 95 9.27 -8.46 -5.37
C PHE A 95 10.30 -8.48 -6.48
N GLU A 96 11.43 -7.78 -6.30
CA GLU A 96 12.52 -7.79 -7.28
C GLU A 96 13.05 -9.21 -7.53
N ASP A 97 13.28 -9.98 -6.46
CA ASP A 97 13.73 -11.37 -6.58
C ASP A 97 12.66 -12.29 -7.19
N ALA A 98 11.40 -12.14 -6.77
CA ALA A 98 10.29 -12.93 -7.30
C ALA A 98 10.08 -12.65 -8.80
N GLU A 99 10.11 -11.39 -9.23
CA GLU A 99 10.02 -11.01 -10.65
C GLU A 99 11.16 -11.55 -11.48
N ARG A 100 12.40 -11.44 -10.98
CA ARG A 100 13.56 -12.03 -11.64
C ARG A 100 13.36 -13.52 -11.86
N LEU A 101 12.91 -14.25 -10.84
CA LEU A 101 12.69 -15.70 -10.91
C LEU A 101 11.51 -16.07 -11.84
N LEU A 102 10.40 -15.33 -11.79
CA LEU A 102 9.25 -15.52 -12.70
C LEU A 102 9.62 -15.24 -14.15
N ASN A 103 10.45 -14.23 -14.40
CA ASN A 103 10.97 -13.93 -15.74
C ASN A 103 11.86 -15.06 -16.26
N GLU A 104 12.76 -15.60 -15.44
CA GLU A 104 13.62 -16.71 -15.84
C GLU A 104 12.81 -18.02 -16.04
N LEU A 105 11.76 -18.26 -15.25
CA LEU A 105 10.80 -19.34 -15.48
C LEU A 105 10.09 -19.18 -16.83
N SER A 106 9.58 -17.98 -17.11
CA SER A 106 8.88 -17.66 -18.36
C SER A 106 9.79 -17.85 -19.58
N LYS A 107 11.05 -17.41 -19.49
CA LYS A 107 12.06 -17.64 -20.54
C LYS A 107 12.33 -19.12 -20.77
N THR A 108 12.44 -19.91 -19.71
CA THR A 108 12.70 -21.35 -19.79
C THR A 108 11.55 -22.10 -20.45
N LEU A 109 10.31 -21.71 -20.18
CA LEU A 109 9.10 -22.30 -20.77
C LEU A 109 8.78 -21.82 -22.19
N GLY A 110 9.31 -20.65 -22.57
CA GLY A 110 9.22 -20.08 -23.90
C GLY A 110 10.21 -20.69 -24.91
N GLN A 111 11.12 -21.57 -24.45
CA GLN A 111 12.02 -22.28 -25.35
C GLN A 111 11.28 -23.37 -26.15
N PRO A 112 11.74 -23.71 -27.36
CA PRO A 112 11.19 -24.80 -28.17
C PRO A 112 11.28 -26.18 -27.51
N SER A 113 12.25 -26.35 -26.61
CA SER A 113 12.42 -27.54 -25.77
C SER A 113 12.69 -27.09 -24.33
N ILE A 114 11.94 -27.60 -23.37
CA ILE A 114 12.05 -27.18 -21.96
C ILE A 114 13.17 -27.97 -21.26
N ASP A 115 14.15 -27.26 -20.69
CA ASP A 115 15.12 -27.84 -19.76
C ASP A 115 14.49 -27.98 -18.37
N PHE A 116 13.97 -29.17 -18.06
CA PHE A 116 13.30 -29.46 -16.80
C PHE A 116 14.23 -29.36 -15.59
N LYS A 117 15.54 -29.58 -15.74
CA LYS A 117 16.50 -29.44 -14.64
C LYS A 117 16.68 -27.98 -14.28
N LYS A 118 16.75 -27.11 -15.30
CA LYS A 118 16.77 -25.66 -15.10
C LYS A 118 15.44 -25.19 -14.50
N LEU A 119 14.32 -25.65 -15.03
CA LEU A 119 12.97 -25.31 -14.51
C LEU A 119 12.84 -25.67 -13.02
N ASP A 120 13.25 -26.88 -12.62
CA ASP A 120 13.20 -27.34 -11.23
C ASP A 120 14.04 -26.46 -10.31
N ALA A 121 15.26 -26.10 -10.72
CA ALA A 121 16.12 -25.20 -9.95
C ALA A 121 15.48 -23.81 -9.74
N HIS A 122 14.79 -23.28 -10.75
CA HIS A 122 14.14 -21.97 -10.68
C HIS A 122 12.93 -21.98 -9.76
N VAL A 123 12.12 -23.04 -9.84
CA VAL A 123 10.99 -23.22 -8.92
C VAL A 123 11.49 -23.47 -7.49
N HIS A 124 12.58 -24.19 -7.30
CA HIS A 124 13.17 -24.39 -5.99
C HIS A 124 13.67 -23.08 -5.38
N GLN A 125 14.35 -22.22 -6.17
CA GLN A 125 14.76 -20.90 -5.71
C GLN A 125 13.57 -20.01 -5.37
N LEU A 126 12.53 -20.01 -6.21
CA LEU A 126 11.31 -19.24 -5.98
C LEU A 126 10.53 -19.76 -4.76
N LYS A 127 10.56 -21.07 -4.52
CA LYS A 127 10.07 -21.67 -3.28
C LYS A 127 10.88 -21.19 -2.09
N GLY A 128 12.20 -21.16 -2.18
CA GLY A 128 13.08 -20.65 -1.12
C GLY A 128 12.77 -19.19 -0.77
N SER A 129 12.73 -18.31 -1.77
CA SER A 129 12.43 -16.88 -1.57
C SER A 129 11.01 -16.63 -1.10
N SER A 130 10.04 -17.45 -1.52
CA SER A 130 8.65 -17.39 -1.03
C SER A 130 8.41 -18.11 0.29
N SER A 131 9.36 -18.92 0.82
CA SER A 131 9.25 -19.57 2.14
C SER A 131 9.59 -18.60 3.27
N SER A 132 10.42 -17.60 2.97
CA SER A 132 10.72 -16.45 3.84
C SER A 132 9.58 -15.43 3.93
N TRP A 133 8.49 -15.64 3.20
CA TRP A 133 7.34 -14.73 3.14
C TRP A 133 6.02 -15.53 3.11
N CYS A 134 4.90 -14.87 3.34
CA CYS A 134 3.57 -15.50 3.39
C CYS A 134 3.11 -16.15 2.05
N LEU A 135 3.91 -16.05 0.97
CA LEU A 135 3.56 -16.49 -0.38
C LEU A 135 3.62 -18.00 -0.61
N TYR A 136 4.39 -18.75 0.19
CA TYR A 136 4.51 -20.20 0.01
C TYR A 136 3.16 -20.93 0.06
N LYS A 137 2.22 -20.42 0.89
CA LYS A 137 0.89 -21.00 1.07
C LYS A 137 0.00 -20.87 -0.18
N TYR A 138 0.16 -19.79 -0.95
CA TYR A 138 -0.65 -19.53 -2.15
C TYR A 138 -0.06 -20.12 -3.41
N LEU A 139 1.27 -20.09 -3.53
CA LEU A 139 1.89 -20.40 -4.80
C LEU A 139 1.84 -21.89 -5.13
N LYS A 140 1.38 -22.77 -4.21
CA LYS A 140 1.17 -24.22 -4.41
C LYS A 140 2.26 -24.89 -5.26
N PHE A 141 3.50 -24.41 -5.15
CA PHE A 141 4.57 -24.78 -6.08
C PHE A 141 4.96 -26.25 -5.98
N ASP A 142 4.76 -26.85 -4.81
CA ASP A 142 4.99 -28.28 -4.59
C ASP A 142 4.16 -29.16 -5.53
N GLU A 143 2.98 -28.72 -5.94
CA GLU A 143 2.11 -29.42 -6.88
C GLU A 143 2.55 -29.22 -8.34
N VAL A 144 3.27 -28.13 -8.63
CA VAL A 144 3.86 -27.86 -9.94
C VAL A 144 5.01 -28.83 -10.21
N ILE A 145 5.94 -28.95 -9.25
CA ILE A 145 7.15 -29.77 -9.36
C ILE A 145 6.83 -31.26 -9.27
N LYS A 146 6.01 -31.69 -8.30
CA LYS A 146 5.68 -33.11 -8.14
C LYS A 146 5.08 -33.69 -9.41
N ASN A 147 4.15 -32.99 -10.05
CA ASN A 147 3.49 -33.54 -11.24
C ASN A 147 4.39 -33.45 -12.49
N ALA A 148 5.16 -32.38 -12.65
CA ALA A 148 6.13 -32.28 -13.76
C ALA A 148 7.25 -33.35 -13.65
N ALA A 149 7.70 -33.64 -12.43
CA ALA A 149 8.71 -34.67 -12.17
C ALA A 149 8.16 -36.11 -12.23
N LEU A 150 6.88 -36.32 -11.84
CA LEU A 150 6.22 -37.62 -11.94
C LEU A 150 5.98 -38.02 -13.41
N GLU A 151 5.60 -37.10 -14.28
CA GLU A 151 5.42 -37.35 -15.72
C GLU A 151 6.75 -37.63 -16.44
N HIS A 152 7.87 -37.10 -15.95
CA HIS A 152 9.20 -37.42 -16.48
C HIS A 152 9.66 -38.85 -16.13
N ARG A 153 9.00 -39.51 -15.16
CA ARG A 153 9.28 -40.89 -14.75
C ARG A 153 8.46 -41.93 -15.53
N GLU A 154 7.37 -41.52 -16.19
CA GLU A 154 6.61 -42.34 -17.13
C GLU A 154 6.90 -41.88 -18.56
N PHE A 155 8.03 -42.36 -19.09
CA PHE A 155 8.41 -42.12 -20.48
C PHE A 155 7.48 -42.88 -21.43
N THR A 156 6.42 -42.22 -21.92
CA THR A 156 5.70 -42.65 -23.13
C THR A 156 5.25 -41.43 -23.94
N GLU A 157 5.93 -41.19 -25.06
CA GLU A 157 5.46 -40.54 -26.30
C GLU A 157 4.25 -39.59 -26.21
N SER A 158 4.33 -38.56 -25.37
CA SER A 158 3.65 -37.29 -25.63
C SER A 158 4.35 -36.21 -24.80
N ALA A 159 5.24 -35.44 -25.42
CA ALA A 159 5.87 -34.27 -24.78
C ALA A 159 4.88 -33.10 -24.64
N PHE A 160 3.77 -33.13 -25.39
CA PHE A 160 2.77 -32.05 -25.43
C PHE A 160 1.99 -31.82 -24.12
N PRO A 161 1.59 -32.83 -23.32
CA PRO A 161 0.88 -32.62 -22.06
C PRO A 161 1.75 -31.99 -20.98
N SER A 162 3.01 -32.42 -20.82
CA SER A 162 3.88 -31.95 -19.73
C SER A 162 4.34 -30.51 -19.93
N GLU A 163 4.66 -30.11 -21.17
CA GLU A 163 5.01 -28.72 -21.49
C GLU A 163 3.81 -27.77 -21.36
N THR A 164 2.65 -28.18 -21.88
CA THR A 164 1.41 -27.39 -21.80
C THR A 164 0.95 -27.25 -20.34
N LEU A 165 1.08 -28.32 -19.55
CA LEU A 165 0.82 -28.30 -18.12
C LEU A 165 1.78 -27.37 -17.37
N ALA A 166 3.08 -27.44 -17.68
CA ALA A 166 4.09 -26.55 -17.11
C ALA A 166 3.78 -25.07 -17.42
N ARG A 167 3.45 -24.75 -18.68
CA ARG A 167 3.04 -23.40 -19.10
C ARG A 167 1.79 -22.92 -18.37
N ASN A 168 0.72 -23.72 -18.33
CA ASN A 168 -0.52 -23.36 -17.64
C ASN A 168 -0.32 -23.14 -16.13
N LYS A 169 0.51 -23.95 -15.49
CA LYS A 169 0.83 -23.80 -14.06
C LYS A 169 1.68 -22.56 -13.78
N THR A 170 2.65 -22.25 -14.64
CA THR A 170 3.41 -20.99 -14.51
C THR A 170 2.54 -19.77 -14.73
N LEU A 171 1.58 -19.80 -15.66
CA LEU A 171 0.59 -18.72 -15.80
C LEU A 171 -0.21 -18.52 -14.50
N LYS A 172 -0.65 -19.60 -13.86
CA LYS A 172 -1.34 -19.53 -12.58
C LYS A 172 -0.45 -18.90 -11.50
N VAL A 173 0.78 -19.36 -11.37
CA VAL A 173 1.77 -18.81 -10.43
C VAL A 173 2.00 -17.30 -10.67
N THR A 174 2.17 -16.88 -11.92
CA THR A 174 2.35 -15.46 -12.26
C THR A 174 1.13 -14.64 -11.90
N HIS A 175 -0.08 -15.19 -12.08
CA HIS A 175 -1.32 -14.53 -11.69
C HIS A 175 -1.43 -14.38 -10.17
N GLU A 176 -1.19 -15.45 -9.41
CA GLU A 176 -1.21 -15.42 -7.94
C GLU A 176 -0.16 -14.45 -7.38
N TYR A 177 1.06 -14.45 -7.95
CA TYR A 177 2.08 -13.45 -7.61
C TYR A 177 1.59 -12.02 -7.85
N SER A 178 0.98 -11.75 -9.01
CA SER A 178 0.48 -10.42 -9.34
C SER A 178 -0.60 -9.96 -8.35
N LEU A 179 -1.44 -10.88 -7.88
CA LEU A 179 -2.45 -10.60 -6.86
C LEU A 179 -1.79 -10.22 -5.53
N VAL A 180 -0.83 -11.01 -5.05
CA VAL A 180 -0.10 -10.71 -3.81
C VAL A 180 0.60 -9.34 -3.91
N LYS A 181 1.29 -9.09 -5.03
CA LYS A 181 1.98 -7.82 -5.29
C LYS A 181 1.02 -6.64 -5.21
N SER A 182 -0.10 -6.71 -5.94
CA SER A 182 -1.10 -5.64 -5.95
C SER A 182 -1.70 -5.35 -4.56
N LYS A 183 -1.91 -6.40 -3.74
CA LYS A 183 -2.45 -6.25 -2.39
C LYS A 183 -1.45 -5.55 -1.46
N LEU A 184 -0.20 -6.00 -1.47
CA LEU A 184 0.86 -5.40 -0.65
C LEU A 184 1.22 -3.97 -1.10
N GLU A 185 1.26 -3.68 -2.40
CA GLU A 185 1.43 -2.32 -2.90
C GLU A 185 0.30 -1.38 -2.45
N THR A 186 -0.92 -1.91 -2.34
CA THR A 186 -2.07 -1.16 -1.81
C THR A 186 -1.89 -0.90 -0.32
N LEU A 187 -1.47 -1.90 0.45
CA LEU A 187 -1.17 -1.78 1.88
C LEU A 187 -0.13 -0.66 2.14
N LEU A 188 1.03 -0.75 1.48
CA LEU A 188 2.12 0.22 1.64
C LEU A 188 1.70 1.64 1.21
N ARG A 189 0.88 1.76 0.16
CA ARG A 189 0.36 3.06 -0.28
C ARG A 189 -0.57 3.68 0.76
N MET A 190 -1.41 2.88 1.42
CA MET A 190 -2.30 3.36 2.48
C MET A 190 -1.50 3.84 3.70
N GLU A 191 -0.44 3.12 4.07
CA GLU A 191 0.50 3.54 5.13
C GLU A 191 1.17 4.87 4.78
N GLN A 192 1.68 5.02 3.57
CA GLN A 192 2.29 6.27 3.10
C GLN A 192 1.32 7.46 3.10
N GLN A 193 0.03 7.24 2.77
CA GLN A 193 -0.99 8.28 2.82
C GLN A 193 -1.24 8.78 4.24
N ILE A 194 -1.23 7.86 5.23
CA ILE A 194 -1.39 8.20 6.64
C ILE A 194 -0.16 8.98 7.13
N LEU A 195 1.05 8.51 6.83
CA LEU A 195 2.30 9.20 7.18
C LEU A 195 2.35 10.61 6.56
N ALA A 196 2.00 10.75 5.29
CA ALA A 196 1.99 12.05 4.60
C ALA A 196 0.95 13.03 5.17
N ALA A 197 -0.12 12.51 5.79
CA ALA A 197 -1.16 13.30 6.44
C ALA A 197 -0.81 13.69 7.89
N GLY A 198 0.41 13.37 8.36
CA GLY A 198 0.89 13.70 9.70
C GLY A 198 0.49 12.70 10.78
N GLY A 199 0.19 11.46 10.37
CA GLY A 199 0.00 10.31 11.27
C GLY A 199 1.32 9.72 11.73
#